data_AF-A0A7S0DIW5-F1
#
_entry.id   AF-A0A7S0DIW5-F1
#
_cell.length_a   1.000
_cell.length_b   1.000
_cell.length_c   1.000
_cell.angle_alpha   90.00
_cell.angle_beta   90.00
_cell.angle_gamma   90.00
#
_symmetry.space_group_name_H-M   'P 1'
#
loop_
_entity.id
_entity.type
_entity.pdbx_description
1 polymer ?
#
loop_
_entity_poly.entity_id
_entity_poly.type
_entity_poly.pdbx_seq_one_letter_code
_entity_poly.pdbx_strand_id
1 'polypeptide(L)'
;RGPRVPDVINPKMRIEAASYFKESVNASSEVIDSRGFLFTALSAFDQHINLALRPDDIWALISYGFARHVDEHAEELRKNFVGHEGKKGLLVKVNHFVMGETPAELWERDVFADFSKQIRKHIGEKVHGAIAAGFSTSTPTDIATHDIVLMAAMK
;
A
#
# COMPACT_ATOMS: atom_id res chain seq x y z
N ARG A 1 -21.33 12.19 40.97
CA ARG A 1 -21.03 10.82 40.46
C ARG A 1 -21.65 10.72 39.07
N GLY A 2 -20.87 11.00 38.02
CA GLY A 2 -21.34 10.85 36.64
C GLY A 2 -21.35 9.38 36.22
N PRO A 3 -22.05 9.03 35.12
CA PRO A 3 -22.13 7.65 34.65
C PRO A 3 -20.73 7.18 34.24
N ARG A 4 -20.32 6.05 34.80
CA ARG A 4 -19.06 5.37 34.50
C ARG A 4 -19.22 4.74 33.11
N VAL A 5 -18.43 5.19 32.14
CA VAL A 5 -18.32 4.54 30.82
C VAL A 5 -17.91 3.09 31.08
N PRO A 6 -18.56 2.07 30.49
CA PRO A 6 -18.17 0.70 30.74
C PRO A 6 -16.82 0.45 30.08
N ASP A 7 -15.80 0.17 30.91
CA ASP A 7 -14.51 -0.37 30.49
C ASP A 7 -14.74 -1.77 29.88
N VAL A 8 -15.16 -1.82 28.62
CA VAL A 8 -15.10 -3.03 27.80
C VAL A 8 -13.77 -3.00 27.03
N ILE A 9 -12.66 -2.98 27.76
CA ILE A 9 -11.35 -3.25 27.17
C ILE A 9 -11.26 -4.76 27.03
N ASN A 10 -11.62 -5.26 25.85
CA ASN A 10 -11.38 -6.64 25.47
C ASN A 10 -9.85 -6.87 25.45
N PRO A 11 -9.29 -7.80 26.27
CA PRO A 11 -7.85 -8.02 26.39
C PRO A 11 -7.15 -8.54 25.12
N LYS A 12 -7.89 -8.70 24.02
CA LYS A 12 -7.37 -9.09 22.69
C LYS A 12 -7.41 -7.98 21.64
N MET A 13 -7.73 -6.73 21.99
CA MET A 13 -7.67 -5.63 21.02
C MET A 13 -6.21 -5.39 20.58
N ARG A 14 -5.99 -5.57 19.28
CA ARG A 14 -4.74 -5.30 18.58
C ARG A 14 -5.10 -4.40 17.41
N ILE A 15 -4.40 -3.27 17.29
CA ILE A 15 -4.49 -2.46 16.09
C ILE A 15 -3.33 -2.85 15.19
N GLU A 16 -3.67 -3.22 13.96
CA GLU A 16 -2.69 -3.43 12.90
C GLU A 16 -2.48 -2.09 12.19
N ALA A 17 -1.22 -1.76 11.93
CA ALA A 17 -0.90 -0.58 11.13
C ALA A 17 -1.34 -0.85 9.69
N ALA A 18 -2.53 -0.40 9.32
CA ALA A 18 -3.01 -0.44 7.96
C ALA A 18 -2.98 0.97 7.38
N SER A 19 -2.57 1.09 6.12
CA SER A 19 -2.85 2.28 5.30
C SER A 19 -4.35 2.46 5.04
N TYR A 20 -5.16 1.45 5.38
CA TYR A 20 -6.60 1.42 5.23
C TYR A 20 -7.29 0.76 6.44
N PHE A 21 -8.10 1.51 7.18
CA PHE A 21 -8.89 0.99 8.30
C PHE A 21 -10.22 0.42 7.79
N LYS A 22 -10.51 -0.86 8.07
CA LYS A 22 -11.76 -1.53 7.66
C LYS A 22 -12.93 -1.31 8.63
N GLU A 23 -12.65 -0.88 9.86
CA GLU A 23 -13.69 -0.53 10.85
C GLU A 23 -13.80 0.99 10.98
N SER A 24 -15.02 1.47 10.79
CA SER A 24 -15.41 2.86 10.80
C SER A 24 -15.32 3.43 12.21
N VAL A 25 -14.13 3.82 12.63
CA VAL A 25 -14.02 5.06 13.41
C VAL A 25 -14.36 6.17 12.42
N ASN A 26 -15.21 7.12 12.81
CA ASN A 26 -15.63 8.28 12.01
C ASN A 26 -14.45 9.21 11.65
N ALA A 27 -13.40 8.69 11.03
CA ALA A 27 -12.38 9.47 10.38
C ALA A 27 -13.00 9.97 9.09
N SER A 28 -13.30 11.26 9.06
CA SER A 28 -13.55 12.00 7.83
C SER A 28 -12.52 11.57 6.77
N SER A 29 -12.97 11.48 5.52
CA SER A 29 -12.22 11.05 4.34
C SER A 29 -10.91 11.82 4.04
N GLU A 30 -10.45 12.68 4.95
CA GLU A 30 -9.26 13.52 4.88
C GLU A 30 -8.05 12.93 5.63
N VAL A 31 -8.19 11.85 6.40
CA VAL A 31 -7.08 11.27 7.19
C VAL A 31 -6.17 10.34 6.36
N ILE A 32 -6.44 10.18 5.06
CA ILE A 32 -5.59 9.44 4.10
C ILE A 32 -4.47 10.36 3.55
N ASP A 33 -3.89 11.20 4.38
CA ASP A 33 -2.62 11.88 4.11
C ASP A 33 -1.60 11.30 5.07
N SER A 34 -0.51 10.69 4.55
CA SER A 34 0.83 10.35 5.10
C SER A 34 1.04 10.11 6.62
N ARG A 35 -0.03 10.03 7.39
CA ARG A 35 -0.15 10.10 8.84
C ARG A 35 -0.93 8.89 9.36
N GLY A 36 -1.45 8.01 8.49
CA GLY A 36 -2.16 6.80 8.92
C GLY A 36 -1.30 5.92 9.84
N PHE A 37 -0.01 5.75 9.50
CA PHE A 37 0.93 5.04 10.36
C PHE A 37 1.17 5.76 11.70
N LEU A 38 1.46 7.06 11.67
CA LEU A 38 1.69 7.85 12.88
C LEU A 38 0.45 7.90 13.77
N PHE A 39 -0.73 8.08 13.18
CA PHE A 39 -2.02 8.07 13.86
C PHE A 39 -2.27 6.72 14.52
N THR A 40 -1.98 5.62 13.83
CA THR A 40 -2.09 4.26 14.37
C THR A 40 -1.15 4.08 15.57
N ALA A 41 0.11 4.52 15.45
CA ALA A 41 1.08 4.44 16.54
C ALA A 41 0.69 5.31 17.75
N LEU A 42 0.24 6.53 17.51
CA LEU A 42 -0.24 7.44 18.56
C LEU A 42 -1.50 6.91 19.23
N SER A 43 -2.46 6.38 18.46
CA SER A 43 -3.68 5.79 18.99
C SER A 43 -3.39 4.55 19.83
N ALA A 44 -2.44 3.72 19.41
CA ALA A 44 -2.03 2.55 20.18
C ALA A 44 -1.39 2.96 21.52
N PHE A 45 -0.55 4.01 21.50
CA PHE A 45 0.04 4.57 22.70
C PHE A 45 -1.01 5.18 23.65
N ASP A 46 -1.89 6.04 23.14
CA ASP A 46 -2.94 6.73 23.91
C ASP A 46 -3.90 5.74 24.57
N GLN A 47 -4.36 4.73 23.81
CA GLN A 47 -5.30 3.73 24.29
C GLN A 47 -4.63 2.56 25.03
N HIS A 48 -3.30 2.58 25.19
CA HIS A 48 -2.52 1.51 25.85
C HIS A 48 -2.77 0.11 25.26
N ILE A 49 -2.99 0.03 23.95
CA ILE A 49 -3.23 -1.22 23.22
C ILE A 49 -1.99 -1.63 22.44
N ASN A 50 -1.91 -2.92 22.13
CA ASN A 50 -0.75 -3.46 21.40
C ASN A 50 -0.79 -3.01 19.93
N LEU A 51 0.28 -2.34 19.50
CA LEU A 51 0.56 -2.08 18.10
C LEU A 51 1.24 -3.30 17.48
N ALA A 52 0.71 -3.79 16.37
CA ALA A 52 1.37 -4.82 15.59
C ALA A 52 1.75 -4.31 14.20
N LEU A 53 3.02 -4.53 13.85
CA LEU A 53 3.61 -4.13 12.59
C LEU A 53 4.06 -5.36 11.81
N ARG A 54 3.71 -5.40 10.53
CA ARG A 54 4.25 -6.35 9.56
C ARG A 54 5.43 -5.72 8.82
N PRO A 55 6.32 -6.54 8.23
CA PRO A 55 7.36 -6.04 7.33
C PRO A 55 6.82 -5.12 6.22
N ASP A 56 5.69 -5.48 5.62
CA ASP A 56 5.03 -4.70 4.56
C ASP A 56 4.64 -3.28 5.01
N ASP A 57 4.16 -3.11 6.25
CA ASP A 57 3.70 -1.81 6.75
C ASP A 57 4.88 -0.83 6.89
N ILE A 58 6.06 -1.32 7.29
CA ILE A 58 7.29 -0.53 7.37
C ILE A 58 7.87 -0.30 5.98
N TRP A 59 7.85 -1.32 5.12
CA TRP A 59 8.37 -1.23 3.76
C TRP A 59 7.57 -0.24 2.90
N ALA A 60 6.25 -0.18 3.07
CA ALA A 60 5.39 0.81 2.43
C ALA A 60 5.83 2.25 2.76
N LEU A 61 6.23 2.54 4.00
CA LEU A 61 6.74 3.87 4.38
C LEU A 61 8.07 4.19 3.71
N ILE A 62 9.00 3.24 3.71
CA ILE A 62 10.33 3.41 3.11
C ILE A 62 10.20 3.61 1.59
N SER A 63 9.46 2.73 0.93
CA SER A 63 9.23 2.78 -0.51
C SER A 63 8.47 4.04 -0.92
N TYR A 64 7.50 4.51 -0.11
CA TYR A 64 6.82 5.78 -0.37
C TYR A 64 7.76 6.99 -0.25
N GLY A 65 8.59 7.03 0.80
CA GLY A 65 9.59 8.09 0.97
C GLY A 65 10.60 8.10 -0.17
N PHE A 66 11.05 6.93 -0.59
CA PHE A 66 11.88 6.75 -1.79
C PHE A 66 11.17 7.23 -3.06
N ALA A 67 9.92 6.84 -3.27
CA ALA A 67 9.14 7.25 -4.44
C ALA A 67 9.01 8.77 -4.52
N ARG A 68 8.73 9.43 -3.39
CA ARG A 68 8.67 10.89 -3.30
C ARG A 68 10.00 11.55 -3.67
N HIS A 69 11.11 11.00 -3.18
CA HIS A 69 12.44 11.51 -3.51
C HIS A 69 12.78 11.34 -4.99
N VAL A 70 12.44 10.19 -5.60
CA VAL A 70 12.66 9.98 -7.04
C VAL A 70 11.79 10.91 -7.87
N ASP A 71 10.53 11.11 -7.50
CA ASP A 71 9.61 12.02 -8.18
C ASP A 71 10.11 13.48 -8.13
N GLU A 72 10.62 13.92 -6.98
CA GLU A 72 11.26 15.25 -6.81
C GLU A 72 12.52 15.43 -7.68
N HIS A 73 13.19 14.34 -8.07
CA HIS A 73 14.42 14.33 -8.88
C HIS A 73 14.27 13.53 -10.18
N ALA A 74 13.06 13.52 -10.77
CA ALA A 74 12.70 12.63 -11.86
C ALA A 74 13.63 12.75 -13.08
N GLU A 75 13.96 13.96 -13.51
CA GLU A 75 14.82 14.19 -14.70
C GLU A 75 16.21 13.54 -14.57
N GLU A 76 16.80 13.59 -13.37
CA GLU A 76 18.15 13.06 -13.12
C GLU A 76 18.15 11.53 -12.97
N LEU A 77 17.12 10.99 -12.31
CA LEU A 77 17.07 9.61 -11.87
C LEU A 77 16.29 8.67 -12.81
N ARG A 78 15.39 9.20 -13.65
CA ARG A 78 14.49 8.39 -14.50
C ARG A 78 15.23 7.38 -15.38
N LYS A 79 16.37 7.76 -15.95
CA LYS A 79 17.22 6.89 -16.79
C LYS A 79 17.75 5.65 -16.06
N ASN A 80 17.76 5.66 -14.72
CA ASN A 80 18.19 4.52 -13.91
C ASN A 80 17.09 3.48 -13.72
N PHE A 81 15.83 3.84 -14.01
CA PHE A 81 14.66 3.02 -13.71
C PHE A 81 13.84 2.63 -14.94
N VAL A 82 13.76 3.49 -15.96
CA VAL A 82 13.01 3.21 -17.19
C VAL A 82 13.85 3.50 -18.43
N GLY A 83 13.82 2.57 -19.39
CA GLY A 83 14.56 2.66 -20.65
C GLY A 83 13.80 3.34 -21.80
N HIS A 84 12.72 4.07 -21.51
CA HIS A 84 11.91 4.72 -22.54
C HIS A 84 11.69 6.21 -22.24
N GLU A 85 11.60 7.01 -23.30
CA GLU A 85 11.18 8.40 -23.21
C GLU A 85 9.66 8.50 -23.04
N GLY A 86 9.21 9.50 -22.28
CA GLY A 86 7.79 9.73 -22.03
C GLY A 86 7.08 8.58 -21.31
N LYS A 87 5.74 8.58 -21.33
CA LYS A 87 4.91 7.60 -20.60
C LYS A 87 4.55 6.42 -21.47
N LYS A 88 4.61 5.21 -20.90
CA LYS A 88 4.15 3.99 -21.55
C LYS A 88 2.90 3.48 -20.86
N GLY A 89 1.83 3.32 -21.61
CA GLY A 89 0.59 2.73 -21.10
C GLY A 89 0.76 1.24 -20.85
N LEU A 90 0.29 0.78 -19.69
CA LEU A 90 0.12 -0.65 -19.39
C LEU A 90 -1.31 -1.04 -19.75
N LEU A 91 -1.49 -2.20 -20.37
CA LEU A 91 -2.80 -2.65 -20.84
C LEU A 91 -3.09 -4.05 -20.30
N VAL A 92 -4.01 -4.13 -19.35
CA VAL A 92 -4.52 -5.38 -18.81
C VAL A 92 -5.89 -5.63 -19.43
N LYS A 93 -6.10 -6.82 -20.02
CA LYS A 93 -7.36 -7.20 -20.65
C LYS A 93 -7.99 -8.34 -19.86
N VAL A 94 -9.16 -8.08 -19.30
CA VAL A 94 -9.95 -9.09 -18.60
C VAL A 94 -11.35 -9.12 -19.19
N ASN A 95 -11.73 -10.26 -19.78
CA ASN A 95 -12.97 -10.38 -20.57
C ASN A 95 -14.16 -10.92 -19.76
N HIS A 96 -13.97 -11.26 -18.50
CA HIS A 96 -14.98 -11.91 -17.66
C HIS A 96 -15.42 -11.04 -16.46
N PHE A 97 -15.05 -9.75 -16.48
CA PHE A 97 -15.44 -8.80 -15.43
C PHE A 97 -16.81 -8.21 -15.75
N VAL A 98 -17.66 -8.18 -14.71
CA VAL A 98 -19.01 -7.62 -14.76
C VAL A 98 -19.10 -6.58 -13.66
N MET A 99 -19.45 -5.36 -14.03
CA MET A 99 -19.49 -4.21 -13.13
C MET A 99 -20.48 -4.47 -11.98
N GLY A 100 -19.99 -4.43 -10.75
CA GLY A 100 -20.79 -4.66 -9.54
C GLY A 100 -20.95 -6.12 -9.12
N GLU A 101 -20.54 -7.09 -9.95
CA GLU A 101 -20.68 -8.52 -9.65
C GLU A 101 -19.34 -9.23 -9.47
N THR A 102 -18.26 -8.71 -10.05
CA THR A 102 -16.92 -9.29 -9.94
C THR A 102 -16.40 -9.23 -8.50
N PRO A 103 -16.11 -10.39 -7.87
CA PRO A 103 -15.51 -10.43 -6.54
C PRO A 103 -14.11 -9.80 -6.52
N ALA A 104 -13.71 -9.27 -5.37
CA ALA A 104 -12.40 -8.61 -5.20
C ALA A 104 -11.23 -9.58 -5.45
N GLU A 105 -11.42 -10.87 -5.17
CA GLU A 105 -10.39 -11.90 -5.35
C GLU A 105 -10.00 -12.08 -6.83
N LEU A 106 -10.92 -11.82 -7.76
CA LEU A 106 -10.62 -11.87 -9.20
C LEU A 106 -9.72 -10.69 -9.62
N TRP A 107 -9.83 -9.54 -8.96
CA TRP A 107 -8.91 -8.42 -9.19
C TRP A 107 -7.49 -8.77 -8.79
N GLU A 108 -7.31 -9.36 -7.61
CA GLU A 108 -6.00 -9.79 -7.13
C GLU A 108 -5.36 -10.82 -8.05
N ARG A 109 -6.15 -11.82 -8.47
CA ARG A 109 -5.66 -12.91 -9.31
C ARG A 109 -5.31 -12.46 -10.72
N ASP A 110 -6.18 -11.70 -11.38
CA ASP A 110 -6.09 -11.49 -12.83
C ASP A 110 -5.58 -10.09 -13.17
N VAL A 111 -5.99 -9.05 -12.42
CA VAL A 111 -5.60 -7.67 -12.72
C VAL A 111 -4.24 -7.34 -12.11
N PHE A 112 -4.08 -7.51 -10.80
CA PHE A 112 -2.85 -7.11 -10.11
C PHE A 112 -1.65 -7.94 -10.55
N ALA A 113 -1.83 -9.25 -10.74
CA ALA A 113 -0.77 -10.11 -11.25
C ALA A 113 -0.30 -9.71 -12.65
N ASP A 114 -1.20 -9.42 -13.60
CA ASP A 114 -0.82 -9.01 -14.94
C ASP A 114 -0.27 -7.59 -15.00
N PHE A 115 -0.75 -6.72 -14.12
CA PHE A 115 -0.19 -5.38 -13.95
C PHE A 115 1.26 -5.45 -13.46
N SER A 116 1.52 -6.23 -12.40
CA SER A 116 2.85 -6.48 -11.85
C SER A 116 3.82 -7.02 -12.91
N LYS A 117 3.38 -8.01 -13.71
CA LYS A 117 4.17 -8.55 -14.83
C LYS A 117 4.55 -7.48 -15.85
N GLN A 118 3.64 -6.58 -16.19
CA GLN A 118 3.91 -5.51 -17.16
C GLN A 118 4.87 -4.46 -16.62
N ILE A 119 4.73 -4.07 -15.34
CA ILE A 119 5.67 -3.17 -14.66
C ILE A 119 7.06 -3.78 -14.68
N ARG A 120 7.19 -5.03 -14.24
CA ARG A 120 8.44 -5.80 -14.18
C ARG A 120 9.12 -5.88 -15.55
N LYS A 121 8.35 -6.07 -16.63
CA LYS A 121 8.85 -6.07 -18.02
C LYS A 121 9.46 -4.73 -18.45
N HIS A 122 8.95 -3.59 -17.96
CA HIS A 122 9.37 -2.26 -18.41
C HIS A 122 10.43 -1.60 -17.53
N ILE A 123 10.35 -1.81 -16.22
CA ILE A 123 11.30 -1.28 -15.23
C ILE A 123 12.49 -2.22 -15.02
N GLY A 124 12.31 -3.51 -15.33
CA GLY A 124 13.34 -4.53 -15.24
C GLY A 124 13.37 -5.24 -13.88
N GLU A 125 13.81 -6.50 -13.92
CA GLU A 125 13.83 -7.44 -12.80
C GLU A 125 14.54 -6.91 -11.55
N LYS A 126 15.68 -6.26 -11.72
CA LYS A 126 16.51 -5.81 -10.61
C LYS A 126 15.84 -4.69 -9.81
N VAL A 127 15.27 -3.71 -10.49
CA VAL A 127 14.61 -2.57 -9.85
C VAL A 127 13.27 -3.00 -9.27
N HIS A 128 12.48 -3.75 -10.05
CA HIS A 128 11.22 -4.31 -9.58
C HIS A 128 11.41 -5.17 -8.34
N GLY A 129 12.34 -6.13 -8.36
CA GLY A 129 12.65 -6.98 -7.22
C GLY A 129 13.29 -6.26 -6.03
N ALA A 130 13.83 -5.05 -6.21
CA ALA A 130 14.35 -4.27 -5.09
C ALA A 130 13.25 -3.51 -4.34
N ILE A 131 12.18 -3.08 -5.02
CA ILE A 131 11.13 -2.22 -4.45
C ILE A 131 9.81 -2.96 -4.25
N ALA A 132 9.40 -3.78 -5.22
CA ALA A 132 8.13 -4.50 -5.24
C ALA A 132 8.26 -5.99 -4.91
N ALA A 133 9.41 -6.43 -4.36
CA ALA A 133 9.51 -7.77 -3.80
C ALA A 133 8.61 -7.95 -2.57
N GLY A 134 8.18 -9.20 -2.37
CA GLY A 134 7.38 -9.60 -1.23
C GLY A 134 8.21 -10.13 -0.07
N PHE A 135 7.64 -10.01 1.12
CA PHE A 135 8.03 -10.72 2.34
C PHE A 135 7.23 -12.01 2.48
N SER A 136 7.61 -12.87 3.44
CA SER A 136 6.87 -14.11 3.72
C SER A 136 5.45 -13.88 4.24
N THR A 137 5.12 -12.66 4.67
CA THR A 137 3.80 -12.23 5.15
C THR A 137 3.00 -11.41 4.14
N SER A 138 3.56 -11.13 2.97
CA SER A 138 2.92 -10.28 1.97
C SER A 138 1.72 -10.99 1.34
N THR A 139 0.61 -10.25 1.22
CA THR A 139 -0.56 -10.66 0.44
C THR A 139 -0.47 -10.15 -1.00
N PRO A 140 -1.27 -10.67 -1.94
CA PRO A 140 -1.32 -10.12 -3.30
C PRO A 140 -1.62 -8.62 -3.34
N THR A 141 -2.44 -8.12 -2.41
CA THR A 141 -2.75 -6.69 -2.25
C THR A 141 -1.53 -5.88 -1.79
N ASP A 142 -0.71 -6.43 -0.89
CA ASP A 142 0.53 -5.77 -0.44
C ASP A 142 1.51 -5.63 -1.61
N ILE A 143 1.68 -6.68 -2.43
CA ILE A 143 2.51 -6.63 -3.64
C ILE A 143 1.99 -5.60 -4.64
N ALA A 144 0.67 -5.58 -4.88
CA ALA A 144 0.05 -4.59 -5.75
C ALA A 144 0.27 -3.16 -5.24
N THR A 145 0.26 -2.97 -3.92
CA THR A 145 0.56 -1.67 -3.30
C THR A 145 2.01 -1.26 -3.56
N HIS A 146 2.97 -2.18 -3.40
CA HIS A 146 4.38 -1.89 -3.71
C HIS A 146 4.59 -1.54 -5.19
N ASP A 147 3.89 -2.23 -6.10
CA ASP A 147 3.89 -1.94 -7.54
C ASP A 147 3.37 -0.52 -7.84
N ILE A 148 2.28 -0.10 -7.18
CA ILE A 148 1.72 1.24 -7.33
C ILE A 148 2.70 2.31 -6.81
N VAL A 149 3.33 2.06 -5.65
CA VAL A 149 4.34 2.98 -5.10
C VAL A 149 5.55 3.12 -6.02
N LEU A 150 6.00 2.01 -6.61
CA LEU A 150 7.07 2.02 -7.61
C LEU A 150 6.69 2.85 -8.84
N MET A 151 5.46 2.76 -9.32
CA MET A 151 4.98 3.60 -10.43
C MET A 151 4.85 5.07 -10.04
N ALA A 152 4.45 5.36 -8.80
CA ALA A 152 4.36 6.73 -8.29
C ALA A 152 5.74 7.42 -8.26
N ALA A 153 6.82 6.66 -8.09
CA ALA A 153 8.19 7.17 -8.15
C ALA A 153 8.61 7.69 -9.53
N MET A 154 7.89 7.35 -10.61
CA MET A 154 8.32 7.55 -12.01
C MET A 154 7.26 8.30 -12.82
N LYS A 155 6.70 9.36 -12.25
CA LYS A 155 5.57 10.10 -12.82
C LYS A 155 5.91 10.86 -14.12
#